data_AF-F6D0D2-F1
#
_entry.id   AF-F6D0D2-F1
#
_cell.length_a   1.000
_cell.length_b   1.000
_cell.length_c   1.000
_cell.angle_alpha   90.00
_cell.angle_beta   90.00
_cell.angle_gamma   90.00
#
_symmetry.space_group_name_H-M   'P 1'
#
loop_
_entity.id
_entity.type
_entity.pdbx_description
1 polymer ?
#
loop_
_entity_poly.entity_id
_entity_poly.type
_entity_poly.pdbx_seq_one_letter_code
_entity_poly.pdbx_strand_id
1 'polypeptide(L)'
;MRYCPKCGHQVEMAIPQGDNRTRAVCPNCAHIDYDNPRLITGTIPLYQGKILLCRRNIEPQFGFWTLPAGFMENQETTSEGALRETLEESGSVAKCQQAFSMISIPRINQVHLFYIAELEKDDFHPTEESSEVALFDLKDIPWEELAFSSVTKTLECFIEDHKKGQYGFHEDVILFNSVPD
;
A
#
# COMPACT_ATOMS: atom_id res chain seq x y z
N MET A 1 4.95 6.48 20.68
CA MET A 1 4.40 7.70 21.31
C MET A 1 5.28 8.10 22.51
N ARG A 2 5.59 9.39 22.71
CA ARG A 2 6.44 9.86 23.85
C ARG A 2 5.64 10.52 25.00
N TYR A 3 4.51 11.15 24.69
CA TYR A 3 3.66 11.84 25.65
C TYR A 3 2.20 11.46 25.42
N CYS A 4 1.40 11.45 26.49
CA CYS A 4 0.00 11.05 26.48
C CYS A 4 -0.85 12.11 25.77
N PRO A 5 -1.66 11.75 24.76
CA PRO A 5 -2.48 12.70 24.03
C PRO A 5 -3.62 13.29 24.88
N LYS A 6 -3.97 12.64 26.01
CA LYS A 6 -5.04 13.12 26.89
C LYS A 6 -4.59 14.15 27.93
N CYS A 7 -3.36 14.04 28.45
CA CYS A 7 -2.92 14.87 29.58
C CYS A 7 -1.50 15.43 29.46
N GLY A 8 -0.77 15.13 28.38
CA GLY A 8 0.60 15.61 28.14
C GLY A 8 1.69 14.93 28.98
N HIS A 9 1.34 14.04 29.91
CA HIS A 9 2.32 13.32 30.73
C HIS A 9 3.14 12.33 29.89
N GLN A 10 4.41 12.11 30.23
CA GLN A 10 5.25 11.12 29.55
C GLN A 10 4.65 9.72 29.70
N VAL A 11 4.65 8.92 28.63
CA VAL A 11 4.16 7.53 28.67
C VAL A 11 5.29 6.56 29.01
N GLU A 12 4.92 5.43 29.59
CA GLU A 12 5.81 4.30 29.87
C GLU A 12 5.46 3.11 28.96
N MET A 13 6.47 2.35 28.53
CA MET A 13 6.23 1.10 27.80
C MET A 13 6.04 -0.04 28.79
N ALA A 14 4.79 -0.49 28.96
CA ALA A 14 4.42 -1.52 29.92
C ALA A 14 3.40 -2.49 29.32
N ILE A 15 3.24 -3.67 29.93
CA ILE A 15 2.13 -4.58 29.62
C ILE A 15 0.98 -4.23 30.56
N PRO A 16 -0.16 -3.71 30.07
CA PRO A 16 -1.31 -3.41 30.91
C PRO A 16 -1.84 -4.66 31.62
N GLN A 17 -2.50 -4.49 32.77
CA GLN A 17 -3.13 -5.59 33.48
C GLN A 17 -4.18 -6.29 32.59
N GLY A 18 -4.04 -7.60 32.43
CA GLY A 18 -4.93 -8.41 31.58
C GLY A 18 -4.54 -8.43 30.10
N ASP A 19 -3.42 -7.80 29.72
CA ASP A 19 -2.89 -7.81 28.36
C ASP A 19 -1.63 -8.69 28.24
N ASN A 20 -1.18 -8.95 27.02
CA ASN A 20 0.03 -9.72 26.71
C ASN A 20 1.01 -8.98 25.78
N ARG A 21 0.74 -7.71 25.46
CA ARG A 21 1.61 -6.88 24.61
C ARG A 21 2.06 -5.63 25.35
N THR A 22 3.29 -5.21 25.06
CA THR A 22 3.81 -3.92 25.50
C THR A 22 3.10 -2.80 24.75
N ARG A 23 2.66 -1.78 25.49
CA ARG A 23 1.97 -0.60 24.97
C ARG A 23 2.51 0.66 25.63
N ALA A 24 2.26 1.81 25.02
CA ALA A 24 2.45 3.09 25.67
C ALA A 24 1.30 3.32 26.66
N VAL A 25 1.62 3.32 27.96
CA VAL A 25 0.66 3.51 29.06
C VAL A 25 1.00 4.80 29.80
N CYS A 26 0.00 5.64 30.05
CA CYS A 26 0.18 6.86 30.82
C CYS A 26 0.03 6.58 32.33
N PRO A 27 1.07 6.76 33.15
CA PRO A 27 0.99 6.52 34.60
C PRO A 27 0.10 7.55 35.33
N ASN A 28 -0.14 8.72 34.73
CA ASN A 28 -0.94 9.78 35.35
C ASN A 28 -2.45 9.61 35.20
N CYS A 29 -2.93 9.14 34.03
CA CYS A 29 -4.37 9.04 33.74
C CYS A 29 -4.82 7.65 33.26
N ALA A 30 -3.93 6.65 33.31
CA ALA A 30 -4.16 5.28 32.89
C ALA A 30 -4.57 5.11 31.41
N HIS A 31 -4.41 6.13 30.56
CA HIS A 31 -4.66 6.00 29.13
C HIS A 31 -3.65 5.05 28.49
N ILE A 32 -4.16 4.09 27.73
CA ILE A 32 -3.39 3.14 26.93
C ILE A 32 -3.51 3.58 25.47
N ASP A 33 -2.36 3.80 24.82
CA ASP A 33 -2.27 4.08 23.40
C ASP A 33 -2.12 2.78 22.61
N TYR A 34 -2.99 2.59 21.62
CA TYR A 34 -3.00 1.43 20.75
C TYR A 34 -2.44 1.83 19.39
N ASP A 35 -1.19 1.42 19.12
CA ASP A 35 -0.60 1.56 17.79
C ASP A 35 -1.19 0.49 16.87
N ASN A 36 -1.91 0.93 15.84
CA ASN A 36 -2.59 0.04 14.91
C ASN A 36 -1.78 -0.10 13.61
N PRO A 37 -1.91 -1.24 12.89
CA PRO A 37 -1.42 -1.34 11.53
C PRO A 37 -2.01 -0.26 10.62
N ARG A 38 -1.23 0.20 9.65
CA ARG A 38 -1.70 1.14 8.63
C ARG A 38 -2.12 0.37 7.38
N LEU A 39 -3.21 0.79 6.75
CA LEU A 39 -3.65 0.24 5.49
C LEU A 39 -3.11 1.11 4.35
N ILE A 40 -2.45 0.48 3.39
CA ILE A 40 -2.05 1.07 2.11
C ILE A 40 -3.06 0.59 1.08
N THR A 41 -3.68 1.51 0.34
CA THR A 41 -4.67 1.20 -0.70
C THR A 41 -4.15 1.68 -2.04
N GLY A 42 -4.22 0.83 -3.06
CA GLY A 42 -3.75 1.16 -4.40
C GLY A 42 -4.54 0.45 -5.49
N THR A 43 -4.19 0.75 -6.73
CA THR A 43 -4.80 0.08 -7.89
C THR A 43 -3.77 -0.62 -8.76
N ILE A 44 -4.26 -1.54 -9.58
CA ILE A 44 -3.62 -2.05 -10.80
C ILE A 44 -4.37 -1.35 -11.94
N PRO A 45 -3.95 -0.16 -12.39
CA PRO A 45 -4.67 0.59 -13.41
C PRO A 45 -4.38 0.02 -14.78
N LEU A 46 -5.43 -0.41 -15.48
CA LEU A 46 -5.36 -1.02 -16.80
C LEU A 46 -5.85 -0.06 -17.88
N TYR A 47 -5.15 -0.04 -19.01
CA TYR A 47 -5.64 0.60 -20.23
C TYR A 47 -5.25 -0.23 -21.44
N GLN A 48 -6.26 -0.72 -22.18
CA GLN A 48 -6.05 -1.57 -23.36
C GLN A 48 -5.13 -2.77 -23.10
N GLY A 49 -5.23 -3.38 -21.90
CA GLY A 49 -4.41 -4.53 -21.49
C GLY A 49 -2.99 -4.20 -21.03
N LYS A 50 -2.62 -2.93 -20.94
CA LYS A 50 -1.35 -2.46 -20.35
C LYS A 50 -1.58 -1.98 -18.92
N ILE A 51 -0.55 -2.10 -18.08
CA ILE A 51 -0.57 -1.62 -16.68
C ILE A 51 0.11 -0.26 -16.60
N LEU A 52 -0.50 0.69 -15.92
CA LEU A 52 0.12 1.97 -15.59
C LEU A 52 0.99 1.82 -14.33
N LEU A 53 2.25 2.26 -14.43
CA LEU A 53 3.18 2.35 -13.30
C LEU A 53 3.64 3.79 -13.10
N CYS A 54 4.01 4.10 -11.86
CA CYS A 54 4.53 5.39 -11.41
C CYS A 54 5.99 5.25 -10.97
N ARG A 55 6.87 6.12 -11.45
CA ARG A 55 8.28 6.17 -11.03
C ARG A 55 8.46 7.18 -9.91
N ARG A 56 8.75 6.69 -8.71
CA ARG A 56 8.75 7.47 -7.47
C ARG A 56 9.74 8.64 -7.51
N ASN A 57 9.28 9.83 -7.13
CA ASN A 57 10.07 11.05 -6.97
C ASN A 57 10.30 11.41 -5.47
N ILE A 58 9.91 10.52 -4.57
CA ILE A 58 10.01 10.67 -3.12
C ILE A 58 10.55 9.39 -2.46
N GLU A 59 11.15 9.53 -1.28
CA GLU A 59 11.59 8.39 -0.47
C GLU A 59 10.42 7.72 0.27
N PRO A 60 10.53 6.43 0.62
CA PRO A 60 11.62 5.49 0.31
C PRO A 60 11.65 5.09 -1.18
N GLN A 61 12.74 4.50 -1.66
CA GLN A 61 12.85 3.92 -3.02
C GLN A 61 12.68 4.95 -4.14
N PHE A 62 13.30 6.11 -3.99
CA PHE A 62 13.36 7.14 -5.03
C PHE A 62 13.89 6.54 -6.36
N GLY A 63 13.22 6.83 -7.47
CA GLY A 63 13.63 6.42 -8.81
C GLY A 63 13.18 5.02 -9.24
N PHE A 64 12.52 4.25 -8.37
CA PHE A 64 11.94 2.94 -8.68
C PHE A 64 10.47 3.05 -9.13
N TRP A 65 10.01 2.07 -9.91
CA TRP A 65 8.63 1.94 -10.38
C TRP A 65 7.73 1.30 -9.34
N THR A 66 6.46 1.69 -9.32
CA THR A 66 5.46 1.15 -8.41
C THR A 66 4.05 1.24 -8.99
N LEU A 67 3.12 0.54 -8.36
CA LEU A 67 1.69 0.76 -8.58
C LEU A 67 1.24 1.97 -7.76
N PRO A 68 0.32 2.81 -8.24
CA PRO A 68 -0.17 3.95 -7.47
C PRO A 68 -0.85 3.46 -6.19
N ALA A 69 -0.32 3.87 -5.04
CA ALA A 69 -0.76 3.41 -3.74
C ALA A 69 -0.20 4.23 -2.59
N GLY A 70 -1.08 4.59 -1.65
CA GLY A 70 -0.70 5.34 -0.46
C GLY A 70 -1.59 5.00 0.74
N PHE A 71 -1.43 5.78 1.80
CA PHE A 71 -2.14 5.52 3.05
C PHE A 71 -3.63 5.73 2.87
N MET A 72 -4.43 4.80 3.40
CA MET A 72 -5.86 5.03 3.53
C MET A 72 -6.10 6.13 4.57
N GLU A 73 -6.90 7.11 4.18
CA GLU A 73 -7.28 8.24 5.01
C GLU A 73 -8.55 7.95 5.83
N ASN A 74 -8.79 8.78 6.84
CA ASN A 74 -10.05 8.69 7.59
C ASN A 74 -11.22 9.19 6.73
N GLN A 75 -12.37 8.54 6.86
CA GLN A 75 -13.63 8.91 6.19
C GLN A 75 -13.68 8.61 4.68
N GLU A 76 -12.79 7.77 4.16
CA GLU A 76 -12.92 7.14 2.84
C GLU A 76 -13.14 5.63 2.96
N THR A 77 -13.64 5.00 1.90
CA THR A 77 -13.60 3.55 1.68
C THR A 77 -12.25 3.15 1.09
N THR A 78 -11.90 1.86 1.19
CA THR A 78 -10.63 1.36 0.63
C THR A 78 -10.50 1.57 -0.87
N SER A 79 -11.62 1.48 -1.61
CA SER A 79 -11.65 1.76 -3.04
C SER A 79 -11.53 3.26 -3.34
N GLU A 80 -12.11 4.13 -2.51
CA GLU A 80 -11.96 5.58 -2.67
C GLU A 80 -10.51 6.01 -2.44
N GLY A 81 -9.84 5.49 -1.40
CA GLY A 81 -8.41 5.72 -1.18
C GLY A 81 -7.55 5.24 -2.34
N ALA A 82 -7.79 4.02 -2.82
CA ALA A 82 -7.07 3.49 -3.99
C ALA A 82 -7.23 4.37 -5.24
N LEU A 83 -8.44 4.86 -5.52
CA LEU A 83 -8.70 5.75 -6.65
C LEU A 83 -8.13 7.16 -6.46
N ARG A 84 -8.17 7.69 -5.23
CA ARG A 84 -7.53 8.97 -4.87
C ARG A 84 -6.03 8.91 -5.13
N GLU A 85 -5.35 7.89 -4.63
CA GLU A 85 -3.90 7.69 -4.83
C GLU A 85 -3.56 7.52 -6.32
N THR A 86 -4.42 6.84 -7.08
CA THR A 86 -4.27 6.75 -8.54
C THR A 86 -4.30 8.13 -9.18
N LEU A 87 -5.25 8.98 -8.81
CA LEU A 87 -5.33 10.35 -9.32
C LEU A 87 -4.15 11.21 -8.87
N GLU A 88 -3.76 11.15 -7.60
CA GLU A 88 -2.69 11.95 -7.00
C GLU A 88 -1.32 11.61 -7.59
N GLU A 89 -1.01 10.33 -7.78
CA GLU A 89 0.31 9.90 -8.25
C GLU A 89 0.44 9.90 -9.77
N SER A 90 -0.65 9.74 -10.53
CA SER A 90 -0.59 9.58 -12.00
C SER A 90 -1.36 10.63 -12.81
N GLY A 91 -2.18 11.45 -12.16
CA GLY A 91 -3.12 12.35 -12.84
C GLY A 91 -4.28 11.64 -13.53
N SER A 92 -4.35 10.30 -13.47
CA SER A 92 -5.33 9.52 -14.22
C SER A 92 -6.60 9.23 -13.43
N VAL A 93 -7.73 9.17 -14.16
CA VAL A 93 -9.02 8.75 -13.61
C VAL A 93 -9.27 7.30 -13.95
N ALA A 94 -9.54 6.51 -12.92
CA ALA A 94 -9.81 5.08 -13.04
C ALA A 94 -11.17 4.72 -12.45
N LYS A 95 -11.74 3.62 -12.92
CA LYS A 95 -12.90 2.99 -12.35
C LYS A 95 -12.50 1.67 -11.70
N CYS A 96 -12.69 1.60 -10.39
CA CYS A 96 -12.42 0.42 -9.60
C CYS A 96 -13.35 -0.74 -10.02
N GLN A 97 -12.79 -1.93 -10.21
CA GLN A 97 -13.52 -3.14 -10.61
C GLN A 97 -13.71 -4.08 -9.42
N GLN A 98 -12.62 -4.61 -8.88
CA GLN A 98 -12.66 -5.54 -7.75
C GLN A 98 -11.38 -5.49 -6.91
N ALA A 99 -11.51 -5.82 -5.62
CA ALA A 99 -10.36 -6.08 -4.77
C ALA A 99 -9.61 -7.30 -5.31
N PHE A 100 -8.28 -7.21 -5.39
CA PHE A 100 -7.47 -8.21 -6.07
C PHE A 100 -6.43 -8.88 -5.16
N SER A 101 -5.62 -8.09 -4.47
CA SER A 101 -4.61 -8.65 -3.55
C SER A 101 -4.62 -7.94 -2.21
N MET A 102 -4.39 -8.70 -1.14
CA MET A 102 -4.16 -8.19 0.20
C MET A 102 -2.88 -8.81 0.77
N ILE A 103 -1.88 -7.98 1.01
CA ILE A 103 -0.56 -8.41 1.44
C ILE A 103 -0.27 -7.85 2.82
N SER A 104 -0.16 -8.74 3.80
CA SER A 104 0.23 -8.38 5.16
C SER A 104 1.75 -8.26 5.28
N ILE A 105 2.23 -7.17 5.88
CA ILE A 105 3.66 -6.93 6.14
C ILE A 105 3.86 -6.65 7.64
N PRO A 106 3.86 -7.69 8.49
CA PRO A 106 3.83 -7.52 9.95
C PRO A 106 5.03 -6.76 10.51
N ARG A 107 6.22 -6.91 9.91
CA ARG A 107 7.45 -6.26 10.39
C ARG A 107 7.37 -4.74 10.44
N ILE A 108 6.58 -4.14 9.56
CA ILE A 108 6.38 -2.68 9.47
C ILE A 108 4.95 -2.27 9.81
N ASN A 109 4.14 -3.18 10.36
CA ASN A 109 2.74 -2.95 10.72
C ASN A 109 1.90 -2.37 9.57
N GLN A 110 2.01 -2.96 8.37
CA GLN A 110 1.23 -2.53 7.22
C GLN A 110 0.43 -3.68 6.60
N VAL A 111 -0.69 -3.33 5.99
CA VAL A 111 -1.47 -4.19 5.08
C VAL A 111 -1.58 -3.42 3.77
N HIS A 112 -1.27 -4.06 2.64
CA HIS A 112 -1.39 -3.45 1.31
C HIS A 112 -2.55 -4.10 0.57
N LEU A 113 -3.54 -3.31 0.16
CA LEU A 113 -4.73 -3.76 -0.55
C LEU A 113 -4.77 -3.13 -1.94
N PHE A 114 -4.69 -3.96 -2.98
CA PHE A 114 -4.76 -3.50 -4.37
C PHE A 114 -6.06 -3.91 -5.03
N TYR A 115 -6.60 -3.00 -5.83
CA TYR A 115 -7.79 -3.21 -6.66
C TYR A 115 -7.41 -3.29 -8.14
N ILE A 116 -8.04 -4.17 -8.91
CA ILE A 116 -8.05 -4.00 -10.37
C ILE A 116 -8.89 -2.76 -10.69
N ALA A 117 -8.36 -1.86 -11.51
CA ALA A 117 -9.07 -0.67 -11.98
C ALA A 117 -8.84 -0.48 -13.48
N GLU A 118 -9.81 0.09 -14.17
CA GLU A 118 -9.72 0.43 -15.60
C GLU A 118 -9.62 1.93 -15.75
N LEU A 119 -8.61 2.41 -16.47
CA LEU A 119 -8.49 3.82 -16.84
C LEU A 119 -9.59 4.17 -17.84
N GLU A 120 -10.19 5.35 -17.69
CA GLU A 120 -11.22 5.81 -18.63
C GLU A 120 -10.63 6.19 -20.00
N LYS A 121 -9.37 6.64 -20.02
CA LYS A 121 -8.64 7.13 -21.18
C LYS A 121 -7.12 7.10 -20.94
N ASP A 122 -6.36 7.22 -22.01
CA ASP A 122 -4.91 7.41 -22.02
C ASP A 122 -4.55 8.86 -21.63
N ASP A 123 -4.85 9.25 -20.38
CA ASP A 123 -4.62 10.59 -19.84
C ASP A 123 -3.98 10.48 -18.46
N PHE A 124 -2.65 10.54 -18.46
CA PHE A 124 -1.80 10.49 -17.28
C PHE A 124 -0.55 11.34 -17.51
N HIS A 125 0.07 11.80 -16.43
CA HIS A 125 1.25 12.63 -16.49
C HIS A 125 2.08 12.53 -15.20
N PRO A 126 3.38 12.89 -15.23
CA PRO A 126 4.17 13.06 -14.02
C PRO A 126 3.51 14.02 -13.02
N THR A 127 3.74 13.76 -11.74
CA THR A 127 3.19 14.52 -10.60
C THR A 127 4.32 14.92 -9.66
N GLU A 128 4.01 15.56 -8.53
CA GLU A 128 5.04 15.88 -7.54
C GLU A 128 5.69 14.62 -6.94
N GLU A 129 4.90 13.54 -6.81
CA GLU A 129 5.32 12.26 -6.23
C GLU A 129 5.84 11.26 -7.27
N SER A 130 5.54 11.48 -8.55
CA SER A 130 5.92 10.60 -9.66
C SER A 130 6.67 11.35 -10.75
N SER A 131 7.97 11.06 -10.86
CA SER A 131 8.87 11.65 -11.87
C SER A 131 8.55 11.20 -13.29
N GLU A 132 7.96 10.01 -13.43
CA GLU A 132 7.57 9.39 -14.69
C GLU A 132 6.31 8.56 -14.45
N VAL A 133 5.41 8.51 -15.43
CA VAL A 133 4.19 7.70 -15.41
C VAL A 133 4.03 7.10 -16.79
N ALA A 134 3.92 5.77 -16.89
CA ALA A 134 3.93 5.08 -18.17
C ALA A 134 3.11 3.79 -18.16
N LEU A 135 2.58 3.43 -19.33
CA LEU A 135 1.92 2.16 -19.58
C LEU A 135 2.94 1.10 -20.03
N PHE A 136 2.90 -0.06 -19.39
CA PHE A 136 3.73 -1.21 -19.71
C PHE A 136 2.88 -2.37 -20.20
N ASP A 137 3.34 -3.04 -21.26
CA ASP A 137 2.86 -4.38 -21.57
C ASP A 137 3.23 -5.33 -20.42
N LEU A 138 2.40 -6.34 -20.16
CA LEU A 138 2.62 -7.29 -19.05
C LEU A 138 3.97 -8.01 -19.11
N LYS A 139 4.53 -8.18 -20.32
CA LYS A 139 5.84 -8.80 -20.56
C LYS A 139 7.02 -7.84 -20.37
N ASP A 140 6.75 -6.53 -20.38
CA ASP A 140 7.76 -5.47 -20.37
C ASP A 140 7.80 -4.74 -19.00
N ILE A 141 7.14 -5.29 -17.98
CA ILE A 141 7.20 -4.78 -16.60
C ILE A 141 8.68 -4.78 -16.13
N PRO A 142 9.19 -3.66 -15.58
CA PRO A 142 10.58 -3.54 -15.16
C PRO A 142 10.79 -4.15 -13.76
N TRP A 143 10.74 -5.48 -13.65
CA TRP A 143 10.73 -6.22 -12.39
C TRP A 143 11.86 -5.85 -11.41
N GLU A 144 13.09 -5.68 -11.92
CA GLU A 144 14.27 -5.34 -11.11
C GLU A 144 14.26 -3.87 -10.63
N GLU A 145 13.40 -3.04 -11.22
CA GLU A 145 13.21 -1.63 -10.86
C GLU A 145 11.90 -1.40 -10.09
N LEU A 146 11.23 -2.45 -9.61
CA LEU A 146 10.06 -2.30 -8.74
C LEU A 146 10.46 -1.93 -7.30
N ALA A 147 9.80 -0.93 -6.73
CA ALA A 147 10.14 -0.35 -5.43
C ALA A 147 9.86 -1.28 -4.24
N PHE A 148 8.77 -2.05 -4.31
CA PHE A 148 8.23 -2.79 -3.16
C PHE A 148 7.85 -4.22 -3.53
N SER A 149 8.21 -5.17 -2.67
CA SER A 149 7.90 -6.59 -2.85
C SER A 149 6.40 -6.91 -2.80
N SER A 150 5.58 -6.07 -2.15
CA SER A 150 4.12 -6.19 -2.22
C SER A 150 3.57 -5.90 -3.61
N VAL A 151 4.17 -4.93 -4.32
CA VAL A 151 3.83 -4.65 -5.71
C VAL A 151 4.27 -5.80 -6.61
N THR A 152 5.49 -6.32 -6.42
CA THR A 152 5.99 -7.50 -7.15
C THR A 152 5.02 -8.68 -7.00
N LYS A 153 4.70 -9.09 -5.76
CA LYS A 153 3.76 -10.19 -5.50
C LYS A 153 2.39 -9.96 -6.13
N THR A 154 1.87 -8.73 -6.03
CA THR A 154 0.58 -8.36 -6.62
C THR A 154 0.60 -8.53 -8.14
N LEU A 155 1.64 -8.06 -8.81
CA LEU A 155 1.77 -8.16 -10.27
C LEU A 155 1.99 -9.61 -10.72
N GLU A 156 2.73 -10.43 -9.97
CA GLU A 156 2.88 -11.86 -10.24
C GLU A 156 1.52 -12.57 -10.21
N CYS A 157 0.73 -12.38 -9.15
CA CYS A 157 -0.64 -12.90 -9.07
C CYS A 157 -1.50 -12.41 -10.23
N PHE A 158 -1.44 -11.12 -10.54
CA PHE A 158 -2.23 -10.51 -11.61
C PHE A 158 -1.94 -11.15 -12.97
N ILE A 159 -0.66 -11.35 -13.31
CA ILE A 159 -0.27 -11.93 -14.59
C ILE A 159 -0.71 -13.39 -14.70
N GLU A 160 -0.62 -14.17 -13.62
CA GLU A 160 -1.06 -15.57 -13.62
C GLU A 160 -2.58 -15.69 -13.81
N ASP A 161 -3.35 -14.81 -13.20
CA ASP A 161 -4.80 -14.75 -13.36
C ASP A 161 -5.21 -14.21 -14.74
N HIS A 162 -4.49 -13.20 -15.23
CA HIS A 162 -4.70 -12.62 -16.56
C HIS A 162 -4.51 -13.68 -17.67
N LYS A 163 -3.49 -14.54 -17.56
CA LYS A 163 -3.28 -15.68 -18.48
C LYS A 163 -4.47 -16.66 -18.52
N LYS A 164 -5.19 -16.79 -17.41
CA LYS A 164 -6.35 -17.70 -17.27
C LYS A 164 -7.67 -17.02 -17.64
N GLY A 165 -7.70 -15.68 -17.75
CA GLY A 165 -8.91 -14.89 -17.94
C GLY A 165 -9.86 -14.93 -16.74
N GLN A 166 -9.36 -15.27 -15.56
CA GLN A 166 -10.13 -15.37 -14.32
C GLN A 166 -9.34 -14.71 -13.20
N TYR A 167 -9.95 -13.73 -12.54
CA TYR A 167 -9.30 -12.94 -11.50
C TYR A 167 -9.91 -13.25 -10.14
N GLY A 168 -9.14 -13.94 -9.29
CA GLY A 168 -9.49 -14.24 -7.91
C GLY A 168 -8.94 -13.19 -6.94
N PHE A 169 -9.38 -13.25 -5.68
CA PHE A 169 -8.76 -12.50 -4.60
C PHE A 169 -7.59 -13.29 -4.00
N HIS A 170 -6.44 -12.64 -3.85
CA HIS A 170 -5.20 -13.24 -3.33
C HIS A 170 -4.84 -12.62 -1.97
N GLU A 171 -4.76 -13.45 -0.95
CA GLU A 171 -4.23 -13.05 0.36
C GLU A 171 -2.84 -13.65 0.56
N ASP A 172 -1.87 -12.83 0.96
CA ASP A 172 -0.51 -13.29 1.19
C ASP A 172 0.17 -12.47 2.32
N VAL A 173 1.34 -12.93 2.75
CA VAL A 173 2.19 -12.30 3.75
C VAL A 173 3.61 -12.12 3.21
N ILE A 174 4.22 -10.99 3.54
CA ILE A 174 5.65 -10.78 3.35
C ILE A 174 6.32 -10.84 4.71
N LEU A 175 6.97 -11.97 4.95
CA LEU A 175 7.86 -12.16 6.08
C LEU A 175 9.27 -11.80 5.61
N PHE A 176 9.84 -10.74 6.19
CA PHE A 176 11.27 -10.53 6.04
C PHE A 176 11.97 -11.58 6.87
N ASN A 177 12.65 -12.53 6.23
CA ASN A 177 13.55 -13.44 6.94
C ASN A 177 14.48 -12.59 7.80
N SER A 178 14.41 -12.78 9.12
CA SER A 178 15.55 -12.49 9.98
C SER A 178 16.76 -13.20 9.35
N VAL A 179 17.88 -12.49 9.24
CA VAL A 179 19.18 -13.13 9.02
C VAL A 179 19.23 -14.35 9.95
N PRO A 180 19.61 -15.55 9.48
CA PRO A 180 19.80 -16.68 10.37
C PRO A 180 20.85 -16.32 11.41
N ASP A 181 20.64 -16.75 12.65
CA ASP A 181 21.53 -16.53 13.81
C ASP A 181 23.02 -16.69 13.50
#